data_AF-A0A0B5EN47-F1
#
_entry.id   AF-A0A0B5EN47-F1
#
_cell.length_a   1.000
_cell.length_b   1.000
_cell.length_c   1.000
_cell.angle_alpha   90.00
_cell.angle_beta   90.00
_cell.angle_gamma   90.00
#
_symmetry.space_group_name_H-M   'P 1'
#
loop_
_entity.id
_entity.type
_entity.pdbx_description
1 polymer ?
#
loop_
_entity_poly.entity_id
_entity_poly.type
_entity_poly.pdbx_seq_one_letter_code
_entity_poly.pdbx_strand_id
1 'polypeptide(L)' 'MYTGVGGGLYTGVGGGLYTGVGGGLYTGPGGGLYAGPCTDPYRSIWPPRDIMRRYMEQHGLGHLIRLMDAHGFWD' A
#
# COMPACT_ATOMS: atom_id res chain seq x y z
N MET A 1 -22.00 5.45 8.02
CA MET A 1 -20.86 4.98 8.83
C MET A 1 -21.38 3.99 9.86
N TYR A 2 -20.84 2.76 9.90
CA TYR A 2 -21.31 1.71 10.83
C TYR A 2 -20.34 1.61 12.02
N THR A 3 -20.82 1.92 13.22
CA THR A 3 -20.07 1.90 14.49
C THR A 3 -20.33 0.65 15.34
N GLY A 4 -21.07 -0.33 14.79
CA GLY A 4 -21.37 -1.61 15.47
C GLY A 4 -20.21 -2.61 15.41
N VAL A 5 -20.32 -3.69 16.20
CA VAL A 5 -19.36 -4.80 16.25
C VAL A 5 -19.05 -5.31 14.84
N GLY A 6 -17.76 -5.34 14.45
CA GLY A 6 -17.31 -5.71 13.10
C GLY A 6 -17.26 -4.55 12.07
N GLY A 7 -17.67 -3.35 12.46
CA GLY A 7 -17.56 -2.15 11.62
C GLY A 7 -16.14 -1.57 11.56
N GLY A 8 -15.78 -0.95 10.44
CA GLY A 8 -14.47 -0.34 10.23
C GLY A 8 -14.13 0.80 11.20
N LEU A 9 -15.14 1.43 11.83
CA LEU A 9 -14.99 2.47 12.86
C LEU A 9 -15.20 1.95 14.28
N TYR A 10 -15.40 0.64 14.46
CA TYR A 10 -15.59 0.07 15.78
C TYR A 10 -14.24 0.02 16.52
N THR A 11 -14.24 0.52 17.75
CA THR A 11 -13.05 0.59 18.62
C THR A 11 -12.99 -0.54 19.65
N GLY A 12 -13.96 -1.47 19.64
CA GLY A 12 -13.92 -2.67 20.48
C GLY A 12 -13.24 -3.85 19.78
N VAL A 13 -13.02 -4.94 20.52
CA VAL A 13 -12.38 -6.17 20.03
C VAL A 13 -13.00 -6.64 18.70
N GLY A 14 -12.17 -6.85 17.68
CA GLY A 14 -12.59 -7.21 16.31
C GLY A 14 -13.02 -6.03 15.43
N GLY A 15 -12.89 -4.79 15.91
CA GLY A 15 -13.19 -3.58 15.16
C GLY A 15 -11.99 -3.03 14.38
N GLY A 16 -12.28 -2.32 13.27
CA GLY A 16 -11.26 -1.76 12.39
C GLY A 16 -10.38 -0.69 13.04
N LEU A 17 -10.88 0.03 14.05
CA LEU A 17 -10.13 1.03 14.82
C LEU A 17 -9.60 0.49 16.16
N TYR A 18 -9.76 -0.80 16.43
CA TYR A 18 -9.24 -1.37 17.67
C TYR A 18 -7.71 -1.48 17.62
N THR A 19 -7.06 -0.96 18.65
CA THR A 19 -5.58 -0.94 18.79
C THR A 19 -5.06 -2.08 19.66
N GLY A 20 -5.94 -2.96 20.19
CA GLY A 20 -5.52 -4.15 20.93
C GLY A 20 -5.31 -5.37 20.03
N VAL A 21 -4.76 -6.45 20.59
CA VAL A 21 -4.47 -7.71 19.88
C VAL A 21 -5.69 -8.19 19.07
N GLY A 22 -5.50 -8.42 17.77
CA GLY A 22 -6.57 -8.81 16.82
C GLY A 22 -7.38 -7.65 16.25
N GLY A 23 -7.03 -6.39 16.56
CA GLY A 23 -7.66 -5.19 16.01
C GLY A 23 -7.01 -4.70 14.71
N GLY A 24 -7.79 -3.98 13.89
CA GLY A 24 -7.35 -3.47 12.59
C GLY A 24 -6.20 -2.46 12.67
N LEU A 25 -6.11 -1.69 13.76
CA LEU A 25 -5.01 -0.72 13.99
C LEU A 25 -3.89 -1.26 14.89
N TYR A 26 -3.95 -2.53 15.28
CA TYR A 26 -2.89 -3.11 16.10
C TYR A 26 -1.61 -3.26 15.28
N THR A 27 -0.51 -2.75 15.82
CA THR A 27 0.83 -2.77 15.19
C THR A 27 1.73 -3.88 15.74
N GLY A 28 1.19 -4.80 16.56
CA GLY A 28 1.89 -6.00 17.01
C GLY A 28 1.54 -7.22 16.16
N PRO A 29 2.26 -8.35 16.34
CA PRO A 29 2.05 -9.58 15.55
C PRO A 29 0.57 -10.00 15.55
N GLY A 30 -0.02 -10.16 14.35
CA GLY A 30 -1.43 -10.49 14.17
C GLY A 30 -2.40 -9.31 14.08
N GLY A 31 -1.90 -8.06 14.05
CA GLY A 31 -2.70 -6.86 13.83
C GLY A 31 -2.74 -6.39 12.37
N GLY A 32 -3.80 -5.67 11.99
CA GLY A 32 -4.02 -5.22 10.60
C GLY A 32 -3.02 -4.17 10.09
N LEU A 33 -2.31 -3.48 10.99
CA LEU A 33 -1.21 -2.57 10.70
C LEU A 33 0.16 -3.15 11.08
N TYR A 34 0.25 -4.47 11.29
CA TYR A 34 1.51 -5.12 11.57
C TYR A 34 2.41 -5.13 10.33
N ALA A 35 3.34 -4.19 10.26
CA ALA A 35 4.37 -4.11 9.22
C ALA A 35 5.64 -4.91 9.58
N GLY A 36 5.53 -5.90 10.47
CA GLY A 36 6.67 -6.75 10.85
C GLY A 36 7.24 -7.56 9.69
N PRO A 37 8.31 -8.33 9.92
CA PRO A 37 9.02 -9.06 8.86
C PRO A 37 8.06 -9.99 8.11
N CYS A 38 7.65 -9.57 6.90
CA CYS A 38 6.82 -10.37 6.02
C CYS A 38 7.74 -11.34 5.27
N THR A 39 7.41 -12.62 5.32
CA THR A 39 8.09 -13.64 4.50
C THR A 39 7.80 -13.45 3.00
N ASP A 40 6.71 -12.74 2.66
CA ASP A 40 6.39 -12.31 1.29
C ASP A 40 5.85 -10.87 1.28
N PRO A 41 6.73 -9.85 1.37
CA PRO A 41 6.30 -8.45 1.33
C PRO A 41 5.69 -8.10 -0.02
N TYR A 42 4.93 -7.00 -0.08
CA TYR A 42 4.45 -6.46 -1.36
C TYR A 42 5.64 -6.27 -2.31
N ARG A 43 5.63 -7.03 -3.41
CA ARG A 43 6.61 -6.92 -4.48
C ARG A 43 5.99 -6.02 -5.55
N SER A 44 6.68 -4.93 -5.86
CA SER A 44 6.27 -4.09 -6.97
C SER A 44 6.17 -4.94 -8.23
N ILE A 45 5.02 -4.88 -8.92
CA ILE A 45 4.85 -5.44 -10.27
C ILE A 45 5.52 -4.57 -11.34
N TRP A 46 6.05 -3.41 -10.94
CA TRP A 46 6.75 -2.51 -11.85
C TRP A 46 8.18 -2.97 -12.06
N PRO A 47 8.65 -3.02 -13.32
CA PRO A 47 10.06 -3.27 -13.60
C PRO A 47 10.94 -2.17 -12.99
N PRO A 48 12.26 -2.40 -12.85
CA PRO A 48 13.21 -1.35 -12.49
C PRO A 48 12.96 -0.08 -13.29
N ARG A 49 13.02 1.09 -12.63
CA ARG A 49 12.59 2.38 -13.19
C ARG A 49 13.25 2.68 -14.54
N ASP A 50 14.54 2.41 -14.63
CA ASP A 50 15.38 2.58 -15.81
C ASP A 50 14.96 1.67 -16.99
N ILE A 51 14.56 0.42 -16.72
CA ILE A 51 14.00 -0.49 -17.74
C ILE A 51 12.61 0.01 -18.17
N MET A 52 11.79 0.40 -17.20
CA MET A 52 10.44 0.91 -17.44
C MET A 52 10.46 2.14 -18.35
N ARG A 53 11.33 3.11 -18.06
CA ARG A 53 11.48 4.31 -18.86
C ARG A 53 11.88 3.98 -20.31
N ARG A 54 12.86 3.10 -20.51
CA ARG A 54 13.27 2.67 -21.86
C ARG A 54 12.12 2.03 -22.63
N TYR A 55 11.35 1.16 -21.98
CA TYR A 55 10.17 0.55 -22.57
C TYR A 55 9.15 1.62 -22.99
N MET A 56 8.83 2.55 -22.08
CA MET A 56 7.90 3.63 -22.37
C MET A 56 8.36 4.54 -23.52
N GLU A 57 9.66 4.84 -23.61
CA GLU A 57 10.25 5.62 -24.71
C GLU A 57 10.13 4.87 -26.04
N GLN A 58 10.46 3.57 -26.07
CA GLN A 58 10.37 2.73 -27.27
C GLN A 58 8.94 2.55 -27.79
N HIS A 59 7.97 2.53 -26.88
CA HIS A 59 6.56 2.33 -27.20
C HIS A 59 5.76 3.63 -27.38
N GLY A 60 6.42 4.79 -27.43
CA GLY A 60 5.76 6.08 -27.66
C GLY A 60 4.85 6.52 -26.51
N LEU A 61 5.04 5.97 -25.30
CA LEU A 61 4.28 6.30 -24.09
C LEU A 61 4.77 7.60 -23.42
N GLY A 62 5.28 8.54 -24.20
CA GLY A 62 5.89 9.77 -23.70
C GLY A 62 4.94 10.64 -22.87
N HIS A 63 3.62 10.51 -23.06
CA HIS A 63 2.62 11.19 -22.23
C HIS A 63 2.65 10.69 -20.77
N LEU A 64 2.85 9.38 -20.55
CA LEU A 64 2.99 8.80 -19.23
C LEU A 64 4.32 9.18 -18.59
N ILE A 65 5.41 9.20 -19.36
CA ILE A 65 6.72 9.65 -18.87
C ILE A 65 6.62 11.07 -18.31
N ARG A 66 5.97 11.98 -19.06
CA ARG A 66 5.76 13.38 -18.62
C ARG A 66 4.89 13.48 -17.37
N LEU A 67 3.84 12.68 -17.28
CA LEU A 67 3.00 12.62 -16.08
C LEU A 67 3.81 12.17 -14.86
N MET A 68 4.60 11.12 -15.01
CA MET A 68 5.44 10.57 -13.95
C MET A 68 6.53 11.55 -13.52
N ASP A 69 7.14 12.26 -14.48
CA ASP A 69 8.13 13.30 -14.26
C ASP A 69 7.53 14.49 -13.46
N ALA A 70 6.33 14.93 -13.83
CA ALA A 70 5.61 15.99 -13.12
C ALA A 70 5.29 15.65 -11.64
N HIS A 71 5.31 14.36 -11.28
CA HIS A 71 5.08 13.87 -9.94
C HIS A 71 6.35 13.37 -9.24
N GLY A 72 7.54 13.63 -9.80
CA GLY A 72 8.82 13.25 -9.18
C GLY A 72 9.02 11.73 -9.05
N PHE A 73 8.39 10.94 -9.92
CA PHE A 73 8.48 9.48 -9.85
C PHE A 73 9.90 8.95 -10.14
N TRP A 74 10.70 9.72 -10.89
CA TRP A 74 12.03 9.33 -11.36
C TRP A 74 13.16 9.77 -10.44
N ASP A 75 12.92 10.74 -9.55
CA ASP A 75 13.89 11.25 -8.57
C ASP A 75 14.10 10.29 -7.37
#